data_AF-A0A3R7BE87-F1
#
_entry.id   AF-A0A3R7BE87-F1
#
_cell.length_a   1.000
_cell.length_b   1.000
_cell.length_c   1.000
_cell.angle_alpha   90.00
_cell.angle_beta   90.00
_cell.angle_gamma   90.00
#
_symmetry.space_group_name_H-M   'P 1'
#
loop_
_entity.id
_entity.type
_entity.pdbx_description
1 polymer ?
#
loop_
_entity_poly.entity_id
_entity_poly.type
_entity_poly.pdbx_seq_one_letter_code
_entity_poly.pdbx_strand_id
1 'polypeptide(L)'
;MSREGVPIVLTADRTLMSEYGGGIFMGFSACIPKGLIPDRLYFSLFCPPVKANEDGSVEVAPCGTRKVEATLLNHGFRREDVIVAHPEHLDKVVGPRTRALGITENDPLGIGPATSTFTGIFGGEAYMAIKFRELLNNPAVKRFKPKIIVGGPGSWQ
;
A
#
# COMPACT_ATOMS: atom_id res chain seq x y z
N MET A 1 7.55 2.91 19.92
CA MET A 1 7.21 1.49 19.70
C MET A 1 8.45 0.70 19.31
N SER A 2 8.51 -0.56 19.72
CA SER A 2 9.75 -1.35 19.78
C SER A 2 10.37 -1.57 18.40
N ARG A 3 11.69 -1.35 18.30
CA ARG A 3 12.55 -1.71 17.15
C ARG A 3 12.45 -3.18 16.70
N GLU A 4 11.68 -4.00 17.41
CA GLU A 4 11.43 -5.40 17.12
C GLU A 4 10.39 -5.64 16.01
N GLY A 5 9.52 -4.68 15.73
CA GLY A 5 8.43 -4.80 14.75
C GLY A 5 7.20 -5.59 15.24
N VAL A 6 6.15 -5.59 14.41
CA VAL A 6 4.86 -6.28 14.63
C VAL A 6 4.85 -7.60 13.83
N PRO A 7 4.39 -8.73 14.40
CA PRO A 7 4.37 -10.03 13.72
C PRO A 7 3.67 -10.05 12.36
N ILE A 8 2.52 -9.42 12.24
CA ILE A 8 1.75 -9.32 10.99
C ILE A 8 1.54 -7.85 10.65
N VAL A 9 2.16 -7.41 9.56
CA VAL A 9 1.98 -6.06 9.02
C VAL A 9 1.10 -6.16 7.78
N LEU A 10 0.01 -5.43 7.75
CA LEU A 10 -0.88 -5.27 6.60
C LEU A 10 -0.72 -3.85 6.05
N THR A 11 -0.63 -3.72 4.74
CA THR A 11 -0.48 -2.43 4.06
C THR A 11 -1.03 -2.52 2.63
N ALA A 12 -0.86 -1.45 1.88
CA ALA A 12 -1.21 -1.29 0.47
C ALA A 12 -0.23 -0.29 -0.14
N ASP A 13 -0.12 -0.23 -1.46
CA ASP A 13 0.70 0.81 -2.07
C ASP A 13 0.18 2.21 -1.71
N ARG A 14 1.06 3.19 -1.88
CA ARG A 14 0.79 4.58 -1.49
C ARG A 14 -0.42 5.19 -2.20
N THR A 15 -0.74 4.76 -3.42
CA THR A 15 -1.91 5.27 -4.16
C THR A 15 -3.22 4.73 -3.60
N LEU A 16 -3.22 3.56 -2.95
CA LEU A 16 -4.39 2.96 -2.27
C LEU A 16 -4.57 3.43 -0.83
N MET A 17 -3.54 3.99 -0.20
CA MET A 17 -3.61 4.62 1.13
C MET A 17 -4.02 6.10 1.02
N SER A 18 -5.18 6.34 0.42
CA SER A 18 -5.75 7.65 0.13
C SER A 18 -7.28 7.53 0.05
N GLU A 19 -8.00 8.54 0.55
CA GLU A 19 -9.45 8.68 0.34
C GLU A 19 -9.79 9.48 -0.93
N TYR A 20 -8.76 9.89 -1.68
CA TYR A 20 -8.88 10.60 -2.97
C TYR A 20 -9.71 11.89 -2.88
N GLY A 21 -9.70 12.54 -1.71
CA GLY A 21 -10.53 13.73 -1.43
C GLY A 21 -12.04 13.47 -1.48
N GLY A 22 -12.47 12.21 -1.35
CA GLY A 22 -13.87 11.78 -1.50
C GLY A 22 -14.33 11.59 -2.95
N GLY A 23 -13.44 11.79 -3.94
CA GLY A 23 -13.77 11.63 -5.35
C GLY A 23 -13.57 10.20 -5.84
N ILE A 24 -14.65 9.48 -6.14
CA ILE A 24 -14.56 8.08 -6.62
C ILE A 24 -13.72 7.94 -7.91
N PHE A 25 -13.82 8.92 -8.82
CA PHE A 25 -13.06 8.89 -10.08
C PHE A 25 -11.61 9.33 -9.92
N MET A 26 -11.28 10.03 -8.82
CA MET A 26 -9.92 10.47 -8.56
C MET A 26 -9.00 9.28 -8.30
N GLY A 27 -9.54 8.14 -7.84
CA GLY A 27 -8.78 6.89 -7.73
C GLY A 27 -8.21 6.37 -9.07
N PHE A 28 -8.85 6.68 -10.21
CA PHE A 28 -8.32 6.31 -11.53
C PHE A 28 -7.06 7.09 -11.90
N SER A 29 -6.74 8.19 -11.21
CA SER A 29 -5.49 8.90 -11.44
C SER A 29 -4.28 8.00 -11.19
N ALA A 30 -4.42 6.96 -10.35
CA ALA A 30 -3.35 6.01 -10.05
C ALA A 30 -2.87 5.24 -11.30
N CYS A 31 -3.75 5.13 -12.32
CA CYS A 31 -3.45 4.54 -13.61
C CYS A 31 -2.65 5.46 -14.55
N ILE A 32 -2.54 6.75 -14.22
CA ILE A 32 -1.82 7.74 -15.04
C ILE A 32 -0.31 7.50 -14.92
N PRO A 33 0.45 7.56 -16.03
CA PRO A 33 1.89 7.42 -15.98
C PRO A 33 2.56 8.53 -15.19
N LYS A 34 3.62 8.15 -14.47
CA LYS A 34 4.48 9.10 -13.77
C LYS A 34 5.13 10.06 -14.76
N GLY A 35 5.24 11.33 -14.37
CA GLY A 35 6.01 12.34 -15.11
C GLY A 35 5.16 13.34 -15.91
N LEU A 36 3.84 13.13 -16.01
CA LEU A 36 2.94 14.12 -16.61
C LEU A 36 2.78 15.38 -15.75
N ILE A 37 2.81 15.22 -14.43
CA ILE A 37 2.83 16.32 -13.45
C ILE A 37 3.83 16.00 -12.32
N PRO A 38 4.33 17.02 -11.60
CA PRO A 38 5.23 16.79 -10.47
C PRO A 38 4.58 15.93 -9.38
N ASP A 39 5.32 14.94 -8.85
CA ASP A 39 4.82 13.98 -7.85
C ASP A 39 4.16 14.65 -6.64
N ARG A 40 4.73 15.76 -6.15
CA ARG A 40 4.17 16.51 -5.02
C ARG A 40 2.76 17.03 -5.33
N LEU A 41 2.55 17.52 -6.55
CA LEU A 41 1.26 18.03 -7.00
C LEU A 41 0.28 16.88 -7.25
N TYR A 42 0.75 15.78 -7.83
CA TYR A 42 -0.04 14.57 -8.03
C TYR A 42 -0.60 14.03 -6.70
N PHE A 43 0.28 13.79 -5.73
CA PHE A 43 -0.13 13.24 -4.43
C PHE A 43 -0.87 14.25 -3.56
N SER A 44 -0.76 15.56 -3.79
CA SER A 44 -1.57 16.54 -3.05
C SER A 44 -2.99 16.67 -3.59
N LEU A 45 -3.17 16.59 -4.92
CA LEU A 45 -4.46 16.81 -5.56
C LEU A 45 -5.27 15.52 -5.76
N PHE A 46 -4.61 14.45 -6.17
CA PHE A 46 -5.31 13.23 -6.60
C PHE A 46 -5.26 12.09 -5.57
N CYS A 47 -4.12 11.91 -4.91
CA CYS A 47 -3.92 10.83 -3.93
C CYS A 47 -3.40 11.35 -2.56
N PRO A 48 -4.13 12.28 -1.88
CA PRO A 48 -3.71 12.77 -0.57
C PRO A 48 -3.54 11.60 0.41
N PRO A 49 -2.43 11.56 1.18
CA PRO A 49 -2.18 10.45 2.11
C PRO A 49 -3.25 10.40 3.18
N VAL A 50 -3.68 9.20 3.55
CA VAL A 50 -4.35 9.01 4.84
C VAL A 50 -3.38 9.34 5.98
N LYS A 51 -3.90 9.93 7.05
CA LYS A 51 -3.08 10.28 8.21
C LYS A 51 -2.63 9.01 8.92
N ALA A 52 -1.33 8.89 9.15
CA ALA A 52 -0.76 7.86 10.01
C ALA A 52 -0.68 8.33 11.46
N ASN A 53 -0.94 7.42 12.38
CA ASN A 53 -0.72 7.59 13.80
C ASN A 53 0.79 7.55 14.11
N GLU A 54 1.16 7.94 15.33
CA GLU A 54 2.57 8.00 15.75
C GLU A 54 3.28 6.64 15.63
N ASP A 55 2.53 5.56 15.86
CA ASP A 55 2.96 4.18 15.74
C ASP A 55 3.09 3.65 14.31
N GLY A 56 2.65 4.43 13.31
CA GLY A 56 2.62 4.04 11.90
C GLY A 56 1.33 3.34 11.48
N SER A 57 0.38 3.09 12.40
CA SER A 57 -0.94 2.59 12.06
C SER A 57 -1.76 3.66 11.32
N VAL A 58 -2.79 3.22 10.59
CA VAL A 58 -3.75 4.13 9.94
C VAL A 58 -5.15 3.89 10.48
N GLU A 59 -6.01 4.89 10.40
CA GLU A 59 -7.44 4.79 10.71
C GLU A 59 -8.24 4.26 9.51
N VAL A 60 -7.92 4.71 8.31
CA VAL A 60 -8.57 4.30 7.06
C VAL A 60 -7.58 3.54 6.17
N ALA A 61 -8.05 2.47 5.54
CA ALA A 61 -7.30 1.63 4.61
C ALA A 61 -8.28 0.95 3.65
N PRO A 62 -7.82 0.32 2.55
CA PRO A 62 -8.71 -0.41 1.65
C PRO A 62 -9.57 -1.43 2.41
N CYS A 63 -10.86 -1.50 2.06
CA CYS A 63 -11.82 -2.35 2.76
C CYS A 63 -11.37 -3.82 2.84
N GLY A 64 -10.76 -4.34 1.77
CA GLY A 64 -10.19 -5.68 1.75
C GLY A 64 -9.11 -5.89 2.82
N THR A 65 -8.21 -4.93 2.99
CA THR A 65 -7.17 -4.95 4.02
C THR A 65 -7.78 -5.00 5.43
N ARG A 66 -8.82 -4.18 5.68
CA ARG A 66 -9.55 -4.18 6.97
C ARG A 66 -10.32 -5.47 7.23
N LYS A 67 -10.86 -6.10 6.20
CA LYS A 67 -11.49 -7.43 6.32
C LYS A 67 -10.47 -8.50 6.69
N VAL A 68 -9.28 -8.47 6.11
CA VAL A 68 -8.18 -9.37 6.50
C VAL A 68 -7.76 -9.14 7.95
N GLU A 69 -7.59 -7.87 8.36
CA GLU A 69 -7.33 -7.53 9.77
C GLU A 69 -8.40 -8.11 10.71
N ALA A 70 -9.67 -7.83 10.45
CA ALA A 70 -10.79 -8.32 11.26
C ALA A 70 -10.83 -9.86 11.31
N THR A 71 -10.50 -10.52 10.20
CA THR A 71 -10.47 -11.99 10.12
C THR A 71 -9.34 -12.57 10.98
N LEU A 72 -8.14 -12.00 10.93
CA LEU A 72 -7.03 -12.42 11.80
C LEU A 72 -7.40 -12.30 13.28
N LEU A 73 -7.97 -11.16 13.68
CA LEU A 73 -8.40 -10.95 15.07
C LEU A 73 -9.48 -11.97 15.49
N ASN A 74 -10.46 -12.23 14.63
CA ASN A 74 -11.52 -13.22 14.89
C ASN A 74 -10.99 -14.66 14.98
N HIS A 75 -9.84 -14.96 14.37
CA HIS A 75 -9.21 -16.28 14.40
C HIS A 75 -8.13 -16.42 15.48
N GLY A 76 -8.12 -15.55 16.49
CA GLY A 76 -7.30 -15.70 17.70
C GLY A 76 -5.94 -15.02 17.66
N PHE A 77 -5.64 -14.23 16.63
CA PHE A 77 -4.48 -13.33 16.66
C PHE A 77 -4.76 -12.17 17.61
N ARG A 78 -3.78 -11.82 18.45
CA ARG A 78 -3.93 -10.71 19.40
C ARG A 78 -3.84 -9.37 18.69
N ARG A 79 -4.49 -8.34 19.25
CA ARG A 79 -4.52 -7.00 18.64
C ARG A 79 -3.11 -6.41 18.48
N GLU A 80 -2.22 -6.66 19.43
CA GLU A 80 -0.83 -6.21 19.39
C GLU A 80 0.04 -6.94 18.35
N ASP A 81 -0.44 -8.07 17.81
CA ASP A 81 0.30 -8.87 16.83
C ASP A 81 -0.03 -8.51 15.37
N VAL A 82 -1.05 -7.66 15.15
CA VAL A 82 -1.54 -7.26 13.82
C VAL A 82 -1.61 -5.74 13.72
N ILE A 83 -1.03 -5.18 12.67
CA ILE A 83 -1.12 -3.73 12.39
C ILE A 83 -1.48 -3.49 10.92
N VAL A 84 -2.39 -2.55 10.67
CA VAL A 84 -2.58 -1.96 9.34
C VAL A 84 -1.78 -0.66 9.31
N ALA A 85 -0.69 -0.64 8.55
CA ALA A 85 0.30 0.42 8.57
C ALA A 85 0.35 1.21 7.27
N HIS A 86 0.66 2.50 7.40
CA HIS A 86 0.94 3.35 6.23
C HIS A 86 2.25 2.90 5.57
N PRO A 87 2.33 2.80 4.23
CA PRO A 87 3.49 2.28 3.51
C PRO A 87 4.76 3.14 3.70
N GLU A 88 4.60 4.42 3.99
CA GLU A 88 5.72 5.34 4.27
C GLU A 88 6.28 5.20 5.70
N HIS A 89 5.64 4.40 6.56
CA HIS A 89 6.04 4.19 7.96
C HIS A 89 6.41 2.72 8.26
N LEU A 90 6.74 1.94 7.23
CA LEU A 90 7.14 0.53 7.39
C LEU A 90 8.39 0.35 8.26
N ASP A 91 9.28 1.34 8.33
CA ASP A 91 10.45 1.34 9.20
C ASP A 91 10.11 1.32 10.70
N LYS A 92 8.92 1.77 11.08
CA LYS A 92 8.43 1.75 12.47
C LYS A 92 7.85 0.39 12.89
N VAL A 93 7.32 -0.36 11.92
CA VAL A 93 6.47 -1.55 12.19
C VAL A 93 7.07 -2.86 11.68
N VAL A 94 7.98 -2.80 10.71
CA VAL A 94 8.70 -3.97 10.19
C VAL A 94 10.02 -4.14 10.93
N GLY A 95 10.20 -5.27 11.59
CA GLY A 95 11.38 -5.59 12.39
C GLY A 95 11.68 -7.09 12.46
N PRO A 96 12.65 -7.52 13.28
CA PRO A 96 13.04 -8.94 13.42
C PRO A 96 11.89 -9.89 13.79
N ARG A 97 10.84 -9.41 14.47
CA ARG A 97 9.67 -10.23 14.82
C ARG A 97 8.63 -10.32 13.70
N THR A 98 8.70 -9.45 12.69
CA THR A 98 7.75 -9.44 11.59
C THR A 98 7.89 -10.70 10.76
N ARG A 99 6.82 -11.50 10.73
CA ARG A 99 6.76 -12.78 10.01
C ARG A 99 6.07 -12.64 8.66
N ALA A 100 5.03 -11.82 8.58
CA ALA A 100 4.25 -11.63 7.37
C ALA A 100 4.05 -10.15 7.06
N LEU A 101 4.17 -9.81 5.78
CA LEU A 101 3.80 -8.52 5.21
C LEU A 101 2.71 -8.76 4.15
N GLY A 102 1.47 -8.43 4.49
CA GLY A 102 0.34 -8.45 3.57
C GLY A 102 0.25 -7.12 2.81
N ILE A 103 0.22 -7.17 1.48
CA ILE A 103 0.15 -5.99 0.62
C ILE A 103 -1.11 -6.09 -0.23
N THR A 104 -1.98 -5.10 -0.13
CA THR A 104 -3.15 -4.97 -1.01
C THR A 104 -2.77 -4.17 -2.24
N GLU A 105 -2.99 -4.73 -3.42
CA GLU A 105 -2.68 -4.13 -4.71
C GLU A 105 -3.88 -4.25 -5.66
N ASN A 106 -4.07 -3.23 -6.50
CA ASN A 106 -5.11 -3.22 -7.53
C ASN A 106 -4.54 -3.52 -8.93
N ASP A 107 -3.31 -3.09 -9.21
CA ASP A 107 -2.64 -3.28 -10.50
C ASP A 107 -1.11 -3.36 -10.31
N PRO A 108 -0.61 -4.41 -9.65
CA PRO A 108 0.81 -4.52 -9.26
C PRO A 108 1.77 -4.48 -10.45
N LEU A 109 1.36 -4.99 -11.62
CA LEU A 109 2.19 -4.98 -12.84
C LEU A 109 1.97 -3.74 -13.71
N GLY A 110 0.95 -2.92 -13.43
CA GLY A 110 0.61 -1.74 -14.24
C GLY A 110 0.07 -2.08 -15.63
N ILE A 111 -0.52 -3.26 -15.78
CA ILE A 111 -1.03 -3.79 -17.06
C ILE A 111 -2.56 -3.90 -17.08
N GLY A 112 -3.24 -3.35 -16.07
CA GLY A 112 -4.70 -3.29 -16.04
C GLY A 112 -5.27 -2.54 -17.25
N PRO A 113 -6.53 -2.78 -17.65
CA PRO A 113 -7.11 -2.15 -18.84
C PRO A 113 -7.05 -0.62 -18.85
N ALA A 114 -7.35 0.02 -17.71
CA ALA A 114 -7.25 1.47 -17.57
C ALA A 114 -5.78 1.93 -17.66
N THR A 115 -4.90 1.26 -16.93
CA THR A 115 -3.48 1.60 -16.89
C THR A 115 -2.80 1.46 -18.23
N SER A 116 -2.98 0.32 -18.91
CA SER A 116 -2.49 0.08 -20.28
C SER A 116 -3.03 1.08 -21.30
N THR A 117 -4.27 1.56 -21.14
CA THR A 117 -4.83 2.63 -21.97
C THR A 117 -4.08 3.95 -21.75
N PHE A 118 -3.92 4.37 -20.48
CA PHE A 118 -3.23 5.62 -20.16
C PHE A 118 -1.75 5.58 -20.50
N THR A 119 -1.04 4.50 -20.18
CA THR A 119 0.38 4.34 -20.52
C THR A 119 0.59 4.16 -22.02
N GLY A 120 -0.37 3.56 -22.75
CA GLY A 120 -0.35 3.49 -24.21
C GLY A 120 -0.50 4.86 -24.89
N ILE A 121 -1.34 5.74 -24.34
CA ILE A 121 -1.57 7.10 -24.88
C ILE A 121 -0.41 8.03 -24.51
N PHE A 122 0.01 8.05 -23.24
CA PHE A 122 0.93 9.05 -22.71
C PHE A 122 2.37 8.57 -22.57
N GLY A 123 2.62 7.27 -22.73
CA GLY A 123 3.92 6.66 -22.47
C GLY A 123 4.27 6.61 -20.97
N GLY A 124 5.28 5.82 -20.63
CA GLY A 124 5.81 5.73 -19.27
C GLY A 124 5.17 4.63 -18.40
N GLU A 125 5.46 4.68 -17.11
CA GLU A 125 5.06 3.66 -16.13
C GLU A 125 4.08 4.25 -15.11
N ALA A 126 3.04 3.49 -14.78
CA ALA A 126 1.98 3.93 -13.87
C ALA A 126 2.43 4.01 -12.42
N TYR A 127 1.82 4.93 -11.66
CA TYR A 127 2.16 5.13 -10.25
C TYR A 127 1.97 3.87 -9.41
N MET A 128 0.93 3.06 -9.65
CA MET A 128 0.68 1.84 -8.86
C MET A 128 1.86 0.85 -8.95
N ALA A 129 2.33 0.54 -10.16
CA ALA A 129 3.46 -0.36 -10.38
C ALA A 129 4.75 0.17 -9.73
N ILE A 130 5.00 1.49 -9.84
CA ILE A 130 6.15 2.14 -9.21
C ILE A 130 6.05 2.06 -7.69
N LYS A 131 4.89 2.38 -7.11
CA LYS A 131 4.69 2.42 -5.65
C LYS A 131 4.69 1.02 -5.04
N PHE A 132 4.17 0.02 -5.74
CA PHE A 132 4.33 -1.37 -5.35
C PHE A 132 5.80 -1.78 -5.32
N ARG A 133 6.57 -1.46 -6.38
CA ARG A 133 8.02 -1.74 -6.42
C ARG A 133 8.79 -1.02 -5.32
N GLU A 134 8.48 0.24 -5.04
CA GLU A 134 9.06 1.00 -3.93
C GLU A 134 8.80 0.29 -2.59
N LEU A 135 7.59 -0.24 -2.39
CA LEU A 135 7.21 -0.96 -1.18
C LEU A 135 7.99 -2.27 -1.00
N LEU A 136 8.12 -3.07 -2.06
CA LEU A 136 8.97 -4.27 -2.07
C LEU A 136 10.45 -3.94 -1.82
N ASN A 137 10.88 -2.76 -2.28
CA ASN A 137 12.24 -2.25 -2.11
C ASN A 137 12.44 -1.40 -0.85
N ASN A 138 11.47 -1.37 0.06
CA ASN A 138 11.62 -0.64 1.32
C ASN A 138 12.82 -1.21 2.11
N PRO A 139 13.70 -0.37 2.70
CA PRO A 139 14.87 -0.83 3.43
C PRO A 139 14.56 -1.82 4.56
N ALA A 140 13.46 -1.61 5.30
CA ALA A 140 13.06 -2.52 6.38
C ALA A 140 12.61 -3.87 5.82
N VAL A 141 11.85 -3.87 4.72
CA VAL A 141 11.41 -5.10 4.03
C VAL A 141 12.62 -5.88 3.50
N LYS A 142 13.57 -5.22 2.84
CA LYS A 142 14.79 -5.87 2.34
C LYS A 142 15.72 -6.36 3.45
N ARG A 143 15.76 -5.66 4.59
CA ARG A 143 16.58 -6.02 5.74
C ARG A 143 16.03 -7.23 6.48
N PHE A 144 14.74 -7.22 6.82
CA PHE A 144 14.12 -8.23 7.68
C PHE A 144 13.47 -9.38 6.91
N LYS A 145 13.20 -9.20 5.61
CA LYS A 145 12.71 -10.23 4.68
C LYS A 145 11.50 -11.02 5.23
N PRO A 146 10.42 -10.35 5.68
CA PRO A 146 9.21 -11.06 6.08
C PRO A 146 8.61 -11.81 4.88
N LYS A 147 7.75 -12.80 5.15
CA LYS A 147 6.99 -13.47 4.08
C LYS A 147 6.01 -12.47 3.47
N ILE A 148 6.23 -12.14 2.20
CA ILE A 148 5.38 -11.20 1.46
C ILE A 148 4.17 -11.96 0.92
N ILE A 149 2.97 -11.43 1.17
CA ILE A 149 1.70 -11.94 0.66
C ILE A 149 1.03 -10.79 -0.07
N VAL A 150 0.89 -10.91 -1.38
CA VAL A 150 0.22 -9.90 -2.21
C VAL A 150 -1.21 -10.37 -2.46
N GLY A 151 -2.17 -9.47 -2.30
CA GLY A 151 -3.59 -9.73 -2.52
C GLY A 151 -4.31 -8.49 -3.02
N GLY A 152 -5.64 -8.56 -3.07
CA GLY A 152 -6.47 -7.49 -3.64
C GLY A 152 -6.88 -7.79 -5.08
N PRO A 153 -7.59 -6.86 -5.75
CA PRO A 153 -8.14 -7.09 -7.08
C PRO A 153 -7.08 -7.40 -8.15
N GLY A 154 -5.84 -6.94 -7.96
CA GLY A 154 -4.74 -7.16 -8.89
C GLY A 154 -4.02 -8.50 -8.73
N SER A 155 -4.43 -9.37 -7.80
CA SER A 155 -3.68 -10.60 -7.46
C SER A 155 -3.68 -11.69 -8.53
N TRP A 156 -4.45 -11.52 -9.61
CA TRP A 156 -4.48 -12.46 -10.74
C TRP A 156 -3.33 -12.23 -11.73
N GLN A 157 -2.63 -11.09 -11.62
CA GLN A 157 -1.47 -10.72 -12.44
C GLN A 157 -0.22 -11.45 -11.95
#